data_AF-A0A978S935-F1
#
_entry.id   AF-A0A978S935-F1
#
_cell.length_a   1.000
_cell.length_b   1.000
_cell.length_c   1.000
_cell.angle_alpha   90.00
_cell.angle_beta   90.00
_cell.angle_gamma   90.00
#
_symmetry.space_group_name_H-M   'P 1'
#
loop_
_entity.id
_entity.type
_entity.pdbx_description
1 polymer ?
#
loop_
_entity_poly.entity_id
_entity_poly.type
_entity_poly.pdbx_seq_one_letter_code
_entity_poly.pdbx_strand_id
1 'polypeptide(L)'
;MPMPINPKAEEEFLNAMADQWGFVGLRKLVFVQRFLTANDDLTRQALANVLDPKPDPENPDSDKFEQPVADCLRQIFPKLEAEGCKFNGATRDKVEIAKTWLRGIVYLWYQLKKQATPTTQMGPVLAKPGQTLNMWKPETQYRKEVPVGSQIQFEVNLERDGYLLLLEKGTSGQMWCLCPSFLAPQAQLSAGVARLPQETGRVKYFTLTGDGGKEEIVALIAKEPPPLPWLPTGNQPPLELNQDHLNDLLSYLNPRPDCQVWYTDYMVTKPSS
;
A
#
# COMPACT_ATOMS: atom_id res chain seq x y z
N MET A 1 10.44 -0.32 18.77
CA MET A 1 11.08 -1.52 18.17
C MET A 1 10.23 -1.94 16.98
N PRO A 2 10.82 -2.30 15.83
CA PRO A 2 10.05 -2.86 14.72
C PRO A 2 9.31 -4.10 15.19
N MET A 3 8.04 -4.28 14.79
CA MET A 3 7.32 -5.48 15.16
C MET A 3 8.02 -6.73 14.58
N PRO A 4 8.19 -7.80 15.38
CA PRO A 4 8.85 -9.01 14.91
C PRO A 4 8.06 -9.60 13.73
N ILE A 5 8.76 -9.85 12.63
CA ILE A 5 8.18 -10.47 11.45
C ILE A 5 7.93 -11.95 11.78
N ASN A 6 6.67 -12.37 11.76
CA ASN A 6 6.32 -13.79 11.87
C ASN A 6 6.74 -14.49 10.55
N PRO A 7 7.63 -15.51 10.59
CA PRO A 7 8.16 -16.14 9.38
C PRO A 7 7.08 -16.69 8.43
N LYS A 8 6.01 -17.29 8.98
CA LYS A 8 4.92 -17.81 8.17
C LYS A 8 4.12 -16.68 7.52
N ALA A 9 3.88 -15.60 8.26
CA ALA A 9 3.20 -14.43 7.72
C ALA A 9 4.03 -13.69 6.67
N GLU A 10 5.36 -13.69 6.80
CA GLU A 10 6.29 -13.15 5.79
C GLU A 10 6.22 -13.94 4.49
N GLU A 11 6.26 -15.27 4.58
CA GLU A 11 6.17 -16.14 3.41
C GLU A 11 4.81 -16.00 2.71
N GLU A 12 3.71 -15.98 3.47
CA GLU A 12 2.37 -15.71 2.93
C GLU A 12 2.31 -14.35 2.22
N PHE A 13 2.91 -13.32 2.82
CA PHE A 13 3.01 -11.98 2.24
C PHE A 13 3.79 -11.98 0.92
N LEU A 14 5.00 -12.55 0.90
CA LEU A 14 5.84 -12.59 -0.30
C LEU A 14 5.16 -13.38 -1.43
N ASN A 15 4.47 -14.48 -1.10
CA ASN A 15 3.69 -15.21 -2.09
C ASN A 15 2.53 -14.36 -2.65
N ALA A 16 1.79 -13.67 -1.79
CA ALA A 16 0.69 -12.79 -2.22
C ALA A 16 1.19 -11.65 -3.13
N MET A 17 2.35 -11.04 -2.82
CA MET A 17 2.95 -10.02 -3.67
C MET A 17 3.42 -10.59 -5.01
N ALA A 18 4.05 -11.77 -5.00
CA ALA A 18 4.47 -12.44 -6.23
C ALA A 18 3.28 -12.72 -7.17
N ASP A 19 2.16 -13.19 -6.62
CA ASP A 19 0.93 -13.44 -7.38
C ASP A 19 0.31 -12.14 -7.89
N GLN A 20 0.23 -11.11 -7.05
CA GLN A 20 -0.25 -9.79 -7.45
C GLN A 20 0.58 -9.17 -8.58
N TRP A 21 1.89 -9.42 -8.59
CA TRP A 21 2.80 -8.90 -9.61
C TRP A 21 2.99 -9.83 -10.82
N GLY A 22 2.28 -10.95 -10.86
CA GLY A 22 2.31 -11.89 -11.98
C GLY A 22 3.64 -12.63 -12.12
N PHE A 23 4.40 -12.79 -11.03
CA PHE A 23 5.57 -13.64 -11.03
C PHE A 23 5.15 -15.12 -11.03
N VAL A 24 5.72 -15.90 -11.94
CA VAL A 24 5.41 -17.34 -12.10
C VAL A 24 6.68 -18.18 -12.16
N GLY A 25 6.55 -19.47 -11.86
CA GLY A 25 7.64 -20.45 -11.95
C GLY A 25 8.88 -20.03 -11.15
N LEU A 26 10.06 -20.15 -11.77
CA LEU A 26 11.34 -19.80 -11.14
C LEU A 26 11.40 -18.36 -10.65
N ARG A 27 10.76 -17.40 -11.35
CA ARG A 27 10.76 -15.98 -10.94
C ARG A 27 10.04 -15.79 -9.61
N LYS A 28 8.89 -16.45 -9.42
CA LYS A 28 8.16 -16.44 -8.15
C LYS A 28 9.01 -17.02 -7.03
N LEU A 29 9.65 -18.17 -7.29
CA LEU A 29 10.47 -18.84 -6.30
C LEU A 29 11.69 -18.00 -5.89
N VAL A 30 12.41 -17.43 -6.87
CA VAL A 30 13.54 -16.52 -6.63
C VAL A 30 13.10 -15.30 -5.82
N PHE A 31 11.96 -14.70 -6.17
CA PHE A 31 11.41 -13.56 -5.42
C PHE A 31 11.16 -13.95 -3.96
N VAL A 32 10.35 -14.98 -3.72
CA VAL A 32 10.01 -15.39 -2.34
C VAL A 32 11.28 -15.73 -1.56
N GLN A 33 12.13 -16.61 -2.09
CA GLN A 33 13.30 -17.08 -1.36
C GLN A 33 14.35 -15.99 -1.14
N ARG A 34 14.57 -15.07 -2.08
CA ARG A 34 15.57 -14.00 -1.91
C ARG A 34 15.17 -12.96 -0.87
N PHE A 35 13.87 -12.74 -0.71
CA PHE A 35 13.34 -11.69 0.16
C PHE A 35 12.82 -12.18 1.51
N LEU A 36 12.88 -13.49 1.80
CA LEU A 36 12.66 -14.02 3.15
C LEU A 36 13.78 -13.61 4.11
N THR A 37 13.44 -13.20 5.34
CA THR A 37 14.44 -12.85 6.36
C THR A 37 15.34 -14.04 6.69
N ALA A 38 14.82 -15.27 6.69
CA ALA A 38 15.59 -16.48 6.92
C ALA A 38 16.75 -16.70 5.92
N ASN A 39 16.69 -16.03 4.76
CA ASN A 39 17.65 -16.16 3.68
C ASN A 39 18.51 -14.90 3.46
N ASP A 40 18.51 -13.95 4.41
CA ASP A 40 19.15 -12.65 4.23
C ASP A 40 20.65 -12.76 3.93
N ASP A 41 21.32 -13.64 4.66
CA ASP A 41 22.78 -13.87 4.63
C ASP A 41 23.21 -14.83 3.51
N LEU A 42 22.26 -15.41 2.77
CA LEU A 42 22.61 -16.35 1.70
C LEU A 42 23.29 -15.61 0.55
N THR A 43 24.42 -16.14 0.10
CA THR A 43 25.02 -15.77 -1.18
C THR A 43 24.11 -16.19 -2.33
N ARG A 44 24.38 -15.72 -3.56
CA ARG A 44 23.62 -16.17 -4.74
C ARG A 44 23.76 -17.67 -4.96
N GLN A 45 24.95 -18.22 -4.74
CA GLN A 45 25.22 -19.64 -4.84
C GLN A 45 24.48 -20.43 -3.76
N ALA A 46 24.49 -19.96 -2.51
CA ALA A 46 23.74 -20.62 -1.44
C ALA A 46 22.22 -20.55 -1.68
N LEU A 47 21.72 -19.44 -2.23
CA LEU A 47 20.32 -19.32 -2.64
C LEU A 47 19.98 -20.28 -3.79
N ALA A 48 20.87 -20.41 -4.78
CA ALA A 48 20.70 -21.37 -5.88
C ALA A 48 20.50 -22.80 -5.36
N ASN A 49 21.25 -23.21 -4.33
CA ASN A 49 21.11 -24.52 -3.68
C ASN A 49 19.77 -24.68 -2.93
N VAL A 50 19.17 -23.60 -2.43
CA VAL A 50 17.82 -23.61 -1.83
C VAL A 50 16.75 -23.80 -2.91
N LEU A 51 16.97 -23.25 -4.11
CA LEU A 51 16.02 -23.29 -5.22
C LEU A 51 16.02 -24.63 -5.97
N ASP A 52 17.14 -25.36 -5.96
CA ASP A 52 17.25 -26.73 -6.46
C ASP A 52 18.13 -27.58 -5.53
N PRO A 53 17.54 -28.41 -4.65
CA PRO A 53 18.30 -29.17 -3.66
C PRO A 53 19.02 -30.40 -4.23
N LYS A 54 18.95 -30.66 -5.55
CA LYS A 54 19.67 -31.78 -6.19
C LYS A 54 20.91 -31.25 -6.92
N PRO A 55 22.06 -31.10 -6.25
CA PRO A 55 23.31 -30.88 -6.95
C PRO A 55 23.55 -32.04 -7.90
N ASP A 56 23.99 -31.74 -9.11
CA ASP A 56 24.45 -32.73 -10.06
C ASP A 56 25.62 -33.50 -9.42
N PRO A 57 25.47 -34.79 -9.10
CA PRO A 57 26.51 -35.55 -8.41
C PRO A 57 27.79 -35.69 -9.25
N GLU A 58 27.73 -35.42 -10.56
CA GLU A 58 28.88 -35.43 -11.46
C GLU A 58 29.56 -34.05 -11.59
N ASN A 59 28.93 -32.96 -11.13
CA ASN A 59 29.50 -31.61 -11.20
C ASN A 59 29.01 -30.71 -10.05
N PRO A 60 29.56 -30.87 -8.84
CA PRO A 60 29.12 -30.14 -7.64
C PRO A 60 29.37 -28.62 -7.69
N ASP A 61 30.23 -28.15 -8.59
CA ASP A 61 30.58 -26.73 -8.77
C ASP A 61 29.83 -26.08 -9.95
N SER A 62 28.84 -26.75 -10.54
CA SER A 62 28.16 -26.17 -11.70
C SER A 62 27.29 -24.96 -11.30
N ASP A 63 27.66 -23.77 -11.81
CA ASP A 63 26.95 -22.48 -11.73
C ASP A 63 25.54 -22.49 -12.36
N LYS A 64 24.90 -23.66 -12.52
CA LYS A 64 23.68 -23.89 -13.29
C LYS A 64 22.52 -22.98 -12.88
N PHE A 65 22.51 -22.44 -11.66
CA PHE A 65 21.45 -21.58 -11.14
C PHE A 65 21.85 -20.14 -10.77
N GLU A 66 23.14 -19.79 -10.71
CA GLU A 66 23.51 -18.40 -10.39
C GLU A 66 23.06 -17.43 -11.49
N GLN A 67 23.31 -17.79 -12.75
CA GLN A 67 22.91 -16.97 -13.89
C GLN A 67 21.37 -16.87 -14.01
N PRO A 68 20.59 -17.97 -13.91
CA PRO A 68 19.13 -17.89 -13.82
C PRO A 68 18.59 -17.03 -12.66
N VAL A 69 19.21 -17.10 -11.48
CA VAL A 69 18.84 -16.24 -10.34
C VAL A 69 19.10 -14.78 -10.67
N ALA A 70 20.28 -14.46 -11.21
CA ALA A 70 20.61 -13.10 -11.63
C ALA A 70 19.65 -12.57 -12.71
N ASP A 71 19.29 -13.40 -13.69
CA ASP A 71 18.33 -13.06 -14.74
C ASP A 71 16.92 -12.83 -14.20
N CYS A 72 16.48 -13.63 -13.21
CA CYS A 72 15.22 -13.39 -12.51
C CYS A 72 15.25 -12.06 -11.77
N LEU A 73 16.32 -11.76 -11.04
CA LEU A 73 16.45 -10.50 -10.29
C LEU A 73 16.45 -9.27 -11.22
N ARG A 74 17.09 -9.36 -12.39
CA ARG A 74 17.04 -8.30 -13.42
C ARG A 74 15.60 -8.01 -13.90
N GLN A 75 14.72 -9.01 -13.86
CA GLN A 75 13.31 -8.87 -14.24
C GLN A 75 12.40 -8.47 -13.07
N ILE A 76 12.79 -8.82 -11.84
CA ILE A 76 12.06 -8.45 -10.62
C ILE A 76 12.25 -6.96 -10.31
N PHE A 77 13.47 -6.42 -10.36
CA PHE A 77 13.74 -5.04 -9.93
C PHE A 77 12.92 -3.98 -10.67
N PRO A 78 12.76 -4.01 -12.02
CA PRO A 78 11.90 -3.05 -12.71
C PRO A 78 10.45 -3.07 -12.20
N LYS A 79 9.95 -4.24 -11.81
CA LYS A 79 8.60 -4.37 -11.24
C LYS A 79 8.53 -3.75 -9.84
N LEU A 80 9.53 -3.97 -8.98
CA LEU A 80 9.57 -3.31 -7.66
C LEU A 80 9.65 -1.79 -7.80
N GLU A 81 10.43 -1.29 -8.76
CA GLU A 81 10.56 0.15 -9.03
C GLU A 81 9.23 0.75 -9.50
N ALA A 82 8.52 0.06 -10.39
CA ALA A 82 7.18 0.46 -10.84
C ALA A 82 6.14 0.48 -9.70
N GLU A 83 6.34 -0.30 -8.64
CA GLU A 83 5.46 -0.36 -7.46
C GLU A 83 5.89 0.62 -6.35
N GLY A 84 6.96 1.40 -6.56
CA GLY A 84 7.41 2.46 -5.66
C GLY A 84 8.75 2.23 -4.95
N CYS A 85 9.46 1.13 -5.23
CA CYS A 85 10.79 0.89 -4.66
C CYS A 85 11.83 1.84 -5.28
N LYS A 86 12.27 2.84 -4.52
CA LYS A 86 13.24 3.83 -4.99
C LYS A 86 14.67 3.28 -4.91
N PHE A 87 15.19 2.74 -6.03
CA PHE A 87 16.58 2.28 -6.11
C PHE A 87 17.63 3.41 -6.16
N ASN A 88 17.22 4.66 -6.40
CA ASN A 88 18.08 5.84 -6.41
C ASN A 88 19.36 5.69 -7.27
N GLY A 89 19.25 4.99 -8.41
CA GLY A 89 20.39 4.74 -9.30
C GLY A 89 21.38 3.66 -8.82
N ALA A 90 21.09 2.96 -7.73
CA ALA A 90 21.95 1.90 -7.20
C ALA A 90 22.14 0.76 -8.22
N THR A 91 23.39 0.32 -8.38
CA THR A 91 23.74 -0.81 -9.27
C THR A 91 24.15 -2.07 -8.52
N ARG A 92 24.58 -1.96 -7.26
CA ARG A 92 25.10 -3.08 -6.44
C ARG A 92 24.18 -3.47 -5.27
N ASP A 93 23.50 -2.51 -4.65
CA ASP A 93 22.74 -2.74 -3.41
C ASP A 93 21.22 -2.89 -3.61
N LYS A 94 20.77 -3.16 -4.84
CA LYS A 94 19.33 -3.27 -5.16
C LYS A 94 18.61 -4.28 -4.27
N VAL A 95 19.24 -5.40 -3.92
CA VAL A 95 18.63 -6.41 -3.04
C VAL A 95 18.33 -5.84 -1.66
N GLU A 96 19.29 -5.17 -1.04
CA GLU A 96 19.14 -4.63 0.32
C GLU A 96 18.15 -3.46 0.37
N ILE A 97 18.16 -2.61 -0.66
CA ILE A 97 17.14 -1.55 -0.83
C ILE A 97 15.74 -2.17 -0.95
N ALA A 98 15.58 -3.20 -1.79
CA ALA A 98 14.31 -3.87 -1.99
C ALA A 98 13.83 -4.60 -0.72
N LYS A 99 14.72 -5.26 0.03
CA LYS A 99 14.39 -5.88 1.32
C LYS A 99 13.87 -4.84 2.31
N THR A 100 14.59 -3.73 2.46
CA THR A 100 14.23 -2.64 3.37
C THR A 100 12.86 -2.07 3.00
N TRP A 101 12.61 -1.83 1.71
CA TRP A 101 11.33 -1.32 1.24
C TRP A 101 10.19 -2.33 1.40
N LEU A 102 10.38 -3.59 1.01
CA LEU A 102 9.37 -4.65 1.15
C LEU A 102 8.96 -4.85 2.61
N ARG A 103 9.93 -4.97 3.52
CA ARG A 103 9.65 -5.27 4.94
C ARG A 103 9.25 -4.02 5.73
N GLY A 104 9.88 -2.89 5.45
CA GLY A 104 9.68 -1.64 6.17
C GLY A 104 8.42 -0.89 5.78
N ILE A 105 7.93 -1.06 4.55
CA ILE A 105 6.81 -0.28 4.02
C ILE A 105 5.69 -1.20 3.53
N VAL A 106 5.97 -2.07 2.55
CA VAL A 106 4.93 -2.87 1.87
C VAL A 106 4.31 -3.89 2.82
N TYR A 107 5.12 -4.58 3.63
CA TYR A 107 4.66 -5.56 4.59
C TYR A 107 3.80 -4.92 5.69
N LEU A 108 4.19 -3.75 6.21
CA LEU A 108 3.41 -3.06 7.24
C LEU A 108 2.06 -2.59 6.70
N TRP A 109 2.02 -2.08 5.47
CA TRP A 109 0.75 -1.76 4.80
C TRP A 109 -0.11 -3.01 4.58
N TYR A 110 0.50 -4.12 4.19
CA TYR A 110 -0.20 -5.40 4.05
C TYR A 110 -0.80 -5.88 5.38
N GLN A 111 -0.08 -5.73 6.51
CA GLN A 111 -0.61 -6.04 7.83
C GLN A 111 -1.79 -5.13 8.20
N LEU A 112 -1.68 -3.83 7.92
CA LEU A 112 -2.76 -2.88 8.18
C LEU A 112 -4.03 -3.25 7.41
N LYS A 113 -3.88 -3.60 6.14
CA LYS A 113 -4.97 -4.10 5.29
C LYS A 113 -5.57 -5.41 5.79
N LYS A 114 -4.77 -6.34 6.34
CA LYS A 114 -5.30 -7.58 6.94
C LYS A 114 -6.15 -7.33 8.19
N GLN A 115 -5.89 -6.25 8.92
CA GLN A 115 -6.72 -5.84 10.07
C GLN A 115 -7.97 -5.05 9.64
N ALA A 116 -7.99 -4.56 8.40
CA ALA A 116 -9.09 -3.78 7.87
C ALA A 116 -10.23 -4.66 7.36
N THR A 117 -11.47 -4.19 7.55
CA THR A 117 -12.67 -4.78 6.94
C THR A 117 -12.92 -4.12 5.59
N PRO A 118 -13.01 -4.87 4.48
CA PRO A 118 -13.43 -4.32 3.19
C PRO A 118 -14.81 -3.66 3.31
N THR A 119 -15.00 -2.48 2.73
CA THR A 119 -16.24 -1.71 2.89
C THR A 119 -16.74 -1.07 1.60
N THR A 120 -18.05 -0.84 1.54
CA THR A 120 -18.72 -0.01 0.53
C THR A 120 -19.12 1.36 1.06
N GLN A 121 -18.75 1.69 2.31
CA GLN A 121 -19.09 2.95 2.99
C GLN A 121 -18.10 4.09 2.69
N MET A 122 -17.10 3.86 1.84
CA MET A 122 -16.18 4.92 1.41
C MET A 122 -15.69 4.72 -0.02
N GLY A 123 -15.31 5.82 -0.66
CA GLY A 123 -14.73 5.80 -1.99
C GLY A 123 -14.73 7.17 -2.68
N PRO A 124 -14.20 7.24 -3.90
CA PRO A 124 -14.12 8.47 -4.66
C PRO A 124 -15.47 8.83 -5.31
N VAL A 125 -15.77 10.13 -5.34
CA VAL A 125 -16.88 10.76 -6.06
C VAL A 125 -16.34 11.86 -6.97
N LEU A 126 -16.97 12.08 -8.13
CA LEU A 126 -16.57 13.14 -9.04
C LEU A 126 -17.04 14.51 -8.49
N ALA A 127 -16.11 15.46 -8.37
CA ALA A 127 -16.38 16.80 -7.84
C ALA A 127 -17.34 17.62 -8.73
N LYS A 128 -17.41 17.26 -10.02
CA LYS A 128 -18.43 17.75 -10.96
C LYS A 128 -19.16 16.53 -11.52
N PRO A 129 -20.30 16.12 -10.96
CA PRO A 129 -21.16 15.19 -11.65
C PRO A 129 -21.53 15.86 -12.96
N GLY A 130 -21.13 15.29 -14.11
CA GLY A 130 -21.74 15.70 -15.38
C GLY A 130 -23.25 15.66 -15.17
N GLN A 131 -23.96 16.73 -15.58
CA GLN A 131 -25.41 16.86 -15.51
C GLN A 131 -26.06 15.61 -16.12
N THR A 132 -26.26 14.60 -15.31
CA THR A 132 -26.92 13.36 -15.69
C THR A 132 -28.25 13.47 -14.98
N LEU A 133 -29.29 13.67 -15.79
CA LEU A 133 -30.68 13.63 -15.36
C LEU A 133 -30.85 12.44 -14.41
N ASN A 134 -31.22 12.72 -13.16
CA ASN A 134 -31.32 11.81 -12.00
C ASN A 134 -32.36 10.68 -12.22
N MET A 135 -32.23 9.88 -13.28
CA MET A 135 -33.23 8.86 -13.59
C MET A 135 -32.89 7.50 -12.97
N TRP A 136 -31.63 7.23 -12.63
CA TRP A 136 -31.23 5.95 -12.02
C TRP A 136 -30.01 6.16 -11.12
N LYS A 137 -30.15 5.98 -9.81
CA LYS A 137 -28.99 5.89 -8.90
C LYS A 137 -28.44 4.45 -9.00
N PRO A 138 -27.21 4.22 -9.48
CA PRO A 138 -26.62 2.88 -9.45
C PRO A 138 -26.38 2.42 -8.00
N GLU A 139 -26.39 1.11 -7.78
CA GLU A 139 -26.32 0.42 -6.48
C GLU A 139 -25.05 0.72 -5.65
N THR A 140 -24.03 1.33 -6.23
CA THR A 140 -22.86 1.83 -5.47
C THR A 140 -22.60 3.29 -5.78
N GLN A 141 -22.71 4.16 -4.77
CA GLN A 141 -22.48 5.60 -4.91
C GLN A 141 -21.02 5.96 -5.26
N TYR A 142 -20.07 5.06 -4.98
CA TYR A 142 -18.64 5.28 -5.17
C TYR A 142 -18.09 4.64 -6.44
N ARG A 143 -17.19 5.35 -7.12
CA ARG A 143 -16.56 4.88 -8.36
C ARG A 143 -15.51 3.82 -8.06
N LYS A 144 -15.52 2.72 -8.82
CA LYS A 144 -14.43 1.72 -8.81
C LYS A 144 -13.33 2.04 -9.82
N GLU A 145 -13.64 2.86 -10.81
CA GLU A 145 -12.69 3.34 -11.81
C GLU A 145 -12.81 4.85 -11.96
N VAL A 146 -11.69 5.55 -11.97
CA VAL A 146 -11.63 7.00 -12.13
C VAL A 146 -10.53 7.37 -13.15
N PRO A 147 -10.85 8.10 -14.22
CA PRO A 147 -9.83 8.52 -15.19
C PRO A 147 -8.80 9.48 -14.60
N VAL A 148 -7.54 9.37 -15.03
CA VAL A 148 -6.50 10.38 -14.80
C VAL A 148 -7.01 11.75 -15.28
N GLY A 149 -6.71 12.80 -14.51
CA GLY A 149 -7.17 14.17 -14.76
C GLY A 149 -8.55 14.49 -14.16
N SER A 150 -9.27 13.48 -13.64
CA SER A 150 -10.53 13.71 -12.94
C SER A 150 -10.32 14.51 -11.67
N GLN A 151 -11.29 15.37 -11.37
CA GLN A 151 -11.40 16.05 -10.09
C GLN A 151 -12.33 15.24 -9.19
N ILE A 152 -11.80 14.73 -8.08
CA ILE A 152 -12.55 13.91 -7.14
C ILE A 152 -12.63 14.54 -5.75
N GLN A 153 -13.64 14.14 -5.01
CA GLN A 153 -13.64 14.15 -3.55
C GLN A 153 -13.64 12.70 -3.08
N PHE A 154 -13.10 12.47 -1.89
CA PHE A 154 -13.21 11.18 -1.23
C PHE A 154 -14.25 11.28 -0.12
N GLU A 155 -15.19 10.34 -0.09
CA GLU A 155 -16.23 10.31 0.92
C GLU A 155 -16.04 9.11 1.85
N VAL A 156 -16.32 9.31 3.13
CA VAL A 156 -16.40 8.27 4.16
C VAL A 156 -17.72 8.44 4.90
N ASN A 157 -18.60 7.44 4.81
CA ASN A 157 -19.88 7.42 5.52
C ASN A 157 -19.71 6.77 6.90
N LEU A 158 -19.60 7.60 7.93
CA LEU A 158 -19.40 7.16 9.30
C LEU A 158 -20.72 6.75 9.95
N GLU A 159 -20.80 5.55 10.50
CA GLU A 159 -22.00 5.06 11.21
C GLU A 159 -22.17 5.70 12.60
N ARG A 160 -21.08 6.26 13.14
CA ARG A 160 -21.01 6.86 14.48
C ARG A 160 -20.01 8.00 14.49
N ASP A 161 -20.14 8.86 15.50
CA ASP A 161 -19.13 9.87 15.79
C ASP A 161 -17.77 9.23 16.07
N GLY A 162 -16.69 9.87 15.59
CA GLY A 162 -15.35 9.35 15.77
C GLY A 162 -14.26 10.24 15.19
N TYR A 163 -13.03 9.92 15.58
CA TYR A 163 -11.81 10.47 15.04
C TYR A 163 -11.37 9.67 13.82
N LEU A 164 -11.32 10.33 12.65
CA LEU A 164 -10.91 9.73 11.39
C LEU A 164 -9.41 9.92 11.15
N LEU A 165 -8.71 8.81 10.92
CA LEU A 165 -7.47 8.81 10.14
C LEU A 165 -7.76 8.25 8.75
N LEU A 166 -7.46 9.01 7.71
CA LEU A 166 -7.59 8.55 6.33
C LEU A 166 -6.21 8.41 5.69
N LEU A 167 -5.86 7.19 5.32
CA LEU A 167 -4.58 6.85 4.72
C LEU A 167 -4.79 6.42 3.27
N GLU A 168 -3.89 6.85 2.40
CA GLU A 168 -3.87 6.51 0.99
C GLU A 168 -2.54 5.85 0.65
N LYS A 169 -2.57 4.82 -0.21
CA LYS A 169 -1.42 4.37 -0.99
C LYS A 169 -1.72 4.64 -2.45
N GLY A 170 -1.02 5.64 -3.00
CA GLY A 170 -1.18 6.07 -4.39
C GLY A 170 -0.57 5.07 -5.38
N THR A 171 -0.78 5.31 -6.67
CA THR A 171 -0.25 4.45 -7.75
C THR A 171 1.28 4.40 -7.79
N SER A 172 1.95 5.43 -7.27
CA SER A 172 3.40 5.48 -7.12
C SER A 172 3.94 4.60 -5.97
N GLY A 173 3.07 3.96 -5.20
CA GLY A 173 3.42 3.22 -3.99
C GLY A 173 3.70 4.10 -2.77
N GLN A 174 3.70 5.43 -2.92
CA GLN A 174 3.79 6.35 -1.79
C GLN A 174 2.52 6.28 -0.94
N MET A 175 2.71 6.39 0.36
CA MET A 175 1.65 6.30 1.35
C MET A 175 1.50 7.63 2.06
N TRP A 176 0.28 8.11 2.25
CA TRP A 176 -0.01 9.41 2.80
C TRP A 176 -1.08 9.34 3.88
N CYS A 177 -0.93 10.14 4.93
CA CYS A 177 -2.00 10.47 5.87
C CYS A 177 -2.70 11.75 5.36
N LEU A 178 -3.92 11.58 4.83
CA LEU A 178 -4.74 12.65 4.27
C LEU A 178 -5.60 13.35 5.32
N CYS A 179 -6.01 12.65 6.37
CA CYS A 179 -6.74 13.21 7.51
C CYS A 179 -6.13 12.68 8.82
N PRO A 180 -5.80 13.56 9.79
CA PRO A 180 -5.85 15.04 9.71
C PRO A 180 -4.85 15.61 8.67
N SER A 181 -5.14 16.80 8.14
CA SER A 181 -4.22 17.69 7.38
C SER A 181 -4.96 18.98 6.98
N PHE A 182 -4.34 19.91 6.25
CA PHE A 182 -5.05 21.05 5.65
C PHE A 182 -6.15 20.66 4.67
N LEU A 183 -6.14 19.42 4.16
CA LEU A 183 -7.23 18.88 3.35
C LEU A 183 -8.44 18.50 4.20
N ALA A 184 -8.23 18.08 5.44
CA ALA A 184 -9.28 17.71 6.37
C ALA A 184 -8.90 18.15 7.79
N PRO A 185 -9.02 19.46 8.10
CA PRO A 185 -8.55 20.01 9.37
C PRO A 185 -9.28 19.45 10.60
N GLN A 186 -10.55 19.08 10.43
CA GLN A 186 -11.39 18.52 11.49
C GLN A 186 -11.46 16.99 11.36
N ALA A 187 -10.59 16.29 12.08
CA ALA A 187 -10.58 14.81 12.11
C ALA A 187 -11.63 14.22 13.07
N GLN A 188 -12.09 14.96 14.07
CA GLN A 188 -13.22 14.55 14.92
C GLN A 188 -14.53 14.87 14.19
N LEU A 189 -15.22 13.83 13.77
CA LEU A 189 -16.37 13.90 12.88
C LEU A 189 -17.60 13.30 13.57
N SER A 190 -18.75 13.88 13.29
CA SER A 190 -20.03 13.26 13.62
C SER A 190 -20.38 12.17 12.61
N ALA A 191 -21.31 11.29 12.98
CA ALA A 191 -21.90 10.31 12.07
C ALA A 191 -22.43 10.97 10.78
N GLY A 192 -22.35 10.24 9.66
CA GLY A 192 -22.73 10.70 8.33
C GLY A 192 -21.55 10.80 7.36
N VAL A 193 -21.78 11.46 6.23
CA VAL A 193 -20.81 11.53 5.14
C VAL A 193 -19.78 12.63 5.40
N ALA A 194 -18.55 12.22 5.68
CA ALA A 194 -17.38 13.08 5.68
C ALA A 194 -16.80 13.19 4.27
N ARG A 195 -16.47 14.41 3.84
CA ARG A 195 -15.87 14.69 2.52
C ARG A 195 -14.45 15.23 2.66
N LEU A 196 -13.56 14.70 1.83
CA LEU A 196 -12.19 15.18 1.70
C LEU A 196 -11.94 15.62 0.25
N PRO A 197 -11.33 16.79 0.01
CA PRO A 197 -11.00 17.80 1.01
C PRO A 197 -12.26 18.40 1.67
N GLN A 198 -12.16 18.80 2.94
CA GLN A 198 -13.23 19.46 3.69
C GLN A 198 -13.47 20.88 3.18
N GLU A 199 -14.73 21.32 3.19
CA GLU A 199 -15.17 22.58 2.58
C GLU A 199 -14.46 23.82 3.16
N THR A 200 -14.00 23.76 4.40
CA THR A 200 -13.28 24.82 5.09
C THR A 200 -11.87 25.06 4.52
N GLY A 201 -11.33 24.11 3.74
CA GLY A 201 -10.01 24.18 3.13
C GLY A 201 -9.95 25.01 1.83
N ARG A 202 -8.73 25.41 1.45
CA ARG A 202 -8.46 26.08 0.15
C ARG A 202 -8.58 25.13 -1.03
N VAL A 203 -8.20 23.87 -0.83
CA VAL A 203 -8.31 22.80 -1.83
C VAL A 203 -9.73 22.26 -1.79
N LYS A 204 -10.40 22.16 -2.95
CA LYS A 204 -11.81 21.73 -3.04
C LYS A 204 -11.98 20.31 -3.57
N TYR A 205 -10.97 19.79 -4.26
CA TYR A 205 -10.95 18.47 -4.87
C TYR A 205 -9.51 18.01 -5.04
N PHE A 206 -9.32 16.70 -5.12
CA PHE A 206 -8.10 16.07 -5.59
C PHE A 206 -8.12 16.01 -7.12
N THR A 207 -7.02 16.38 -7.76
CA THR A 207 -6.83 16.10 -9.18
C THR A 207 -5.96 14.86 -9.29
N LEU A 208 -6.51 13.78 -9.83
CA LEU A 208 -5.73 12.56 -10.05
C LEU A 208 -4.69 12.82 -11.15
N THR A 209 -3.41 12.68 -10.81
CA THR A 209 -2.29 12.92 -11.73
C THR A 209 -1.33 11.74 -11.69
N GLY A 210 -0.44 11.64 -12.68
CA GLY A 210 0.55 10.56 -12.78
C GLY A 210 0.06 9.34 -13.56
N ASP A 211 0.60 8.17 -13.22
CA ASP A 211 0.31 6.92 -13.90
C ASP A 211 -1.00 6.28 -13.39
N GLY A 212 -1.72 5.64 -14.31
CA GLY A 212 -2.84 4.79 -13.96
C GLY A 212 -2.39 3.56 -13.18
N GLY A 213 -3.26 3.07 -12.31
CA GLY A 213 -2.94 1.99 -11.40
C GLY A 213 -3.93 1.92 -10.24
N LYS A 214 -3.69 1.00 -9.33
CA LYS A 214 -4.55 0.80 -8.16
C LYS A 214 -4.18 1.79 -7.05
N GLU A 215 -5.16 2.51 -6.54
CA GLU A 215 -5.04 3.27 -5.30
C GLU A 215 -5.78 2.54 -4.18
N GLU A 216 -5.16 2.47 -3.01
CA GLU A 216 -5.68 1.77 -1.83
C GLU A 216 -5.93 2.76 -0.71
N ILE A 217 -7.08 2.67 -0.06
CA ILE A 217 -7.48 3.57 1.01
C ILE A 217 -7.78 2.78 2.28
N VAL A 218 -7.22 3.24 3.39
CA VAL A 218 -7.52 2.71 4.73
C VAL A 218 -8.08 3.84 5.59
N ALA A 219 -9.25 3.63 6.17
CA ALA A 219 -9.82 4.53 7.17
C ALA A 219 -9.76 3.89 8.55
N LEU A 220 -9.12 4.55 9.51
CA LEU A 220 -9.18 4.17 10.92
C LEU A 220 -10.13 5.13 11.63
N ILE A 221 -11.12 4.58 12.32
CA ILE A 221 -12.15 5.34 13.03
C ILE A 221 -12.07 4.97 14.51
N ALA A 222 -11.46 5.85 15.28
CA ALA A 222 -11.31 5.72 16.72
C ALA A 222 -12.35 6.56 17.46
N LYS A 223 -12.64 6.24 18.71
CA LYS A 223 -13.53 7.08 19.54
C LYS A 223 -12.88 8.44 19.88
N GLU A 224 -11.59 8.40 20.17
CA GLU A 224 -10.78 9.54 20.59
C GLU A 224 -9.56 9.69 19.68
N PRO A 225 -8.92 10.87 19.64
CA PRO A 225 -7.67 11.07 18.92
C PRO A 225 -6.61 10.05 19.35
N PRO A 226 -6.01 9.31 18.41
CA PRO A 226 -4.95 8.37 18.74
C PRO A 226 -3.71 9.14 19.25
N PRO A 227 -2.99 8.62 20.27
CA PRO A 227 -1.84 9.28 20.89
C PRO A 227 -0.58 9.13 20.02
N LEU A 228 -0.67 9.50 18.75
CA LEU A 228 0.39 9.41 17.75
C LEU A 228 0.98 10.81 17.53
N PRO A 229 2.14 11.15 18.12
CA PRO A 229 2.66 12.52 18.19
C PRO A 229 3.09 13.08 16.82
N TRP A 230 3.29 12.21 15.84
CA TRP A 230 3.65 12.58 14.47
C TRP A 230 2.45 12.92 13.61
N LEU A 231 1.21 12.71 14.07
CA LEU A 231 0.03 13.05 13.27
C LEU A 231 0.03 14.55 12.97
N PRO A 232 -0.20 14.93 11.70
CA PRO A 232 -0.19 16.33 11.33
C PRO A 232 -1.35 17.06 12.01
N THR A 233 -1.13 18.32 12.37
CA THR A 233 -2.22 19.21 12.79
C THR A 233 -3.05 19.62 11.58
N GLY A 234 -4.31 20.03 11.78
CA GLY A 234 -5.24 20.34 10.69
C GLY A 234 -4.83 21.49 9.75
N ASN A 235 -3.73 22.21 10.03
CA ASN A 235 -3.15 23.23 9.16
C ASN A 235 -1.88 22.79 8.43
N GLN A 236 -1.34 21.60 8.75
CA GLN A 236 -0.14 21.05 8.15
C GLN A 236 -0.46 20.26 6.88
N PRO A 237 0.52 20.09 5.97
CA PRO A 237 0.35 19.22 4.81
C PRO A 237 0.03 17.77 5.19
N PRO A 238 -0.60 17.01 4.29
CA PRO A 238 -0.63 15.56 4.38
C PRO A 238 0.78 15.01 4.64
N LEU A 239 0.87 14.02 5.51
CA LEU A 239 2.14 13.44 5.91
C LEU A 239 2.45 12.20 5.06
N GLU A 240 3.61 12.16 4.41
CA GLU A 240 4.10 10.93 3.78
C GLU A 240 4.47 9.94 4.88
N LEU A 241 3.89 8.73 4.83
CA LEU A 241 4.11 7.69 5.83
C LEU A 241 5.44 6.99 5.58
N ASN A 242 6.18 6.76 6.67
CA ASN A 242 7.38 5.96 6.67
C ASN A 242 7.16 4.69 7.52
N GLN A 243 8.23 3.89 7.64
CA GLN A 243 8.21 2.65 8.41
C GLN A 243 7.81 2.87 9.88
N ASP A 244 8.29 3.93 10.52
CA ASP A 244 8.01 4.19 11.94
C ASP A 244 6.54 4.57 12.15
N HIS A 245 5.98 5.42 11.28
CA HIS A 245 4.56 5.78 11.32
C HIS A 245 3.65 4.54 11.19
N LEU A 246 3.97 3.64 10.26
CA LEU A 246 3.20 2.40 10.06
C LEU A 246 3.34 1.42 11.25
N ASN A 247 4.53 1.31 11.84
CA ASN A 247 4.71 0.50 13.05
C ASN A 247 3.92 1.05 14.23
N ASP A 248 3.91 2.37 14.42
CA ASP A 248 3.14 3.01 15.49
C ASP A 248 1.63 2.81 15.28
N LEU A 249 1.14 2.92 14.05
CA LEU A 249 -0.27 2.64 13.71
C LEU A 249 -0.66 1.20 14.01
N LEU A 250 0.14 0.23 13.59
CA LEU A 250 -0.12 -1.19 13.86
C LEU A 250 -0.06 -1.51 15.36
N SER A 251 0.87 -0.88 16.08
CA SER A 251 0.98 -1.01 17.53
C SER A 251 -0.23 -0.41 18.24
N TYR A 252 -0.72 0.73 17.77
CA TYR A 252 -1.94 1.38 18.28
C TYR A 252 -3.19 0.53 18.08
N LEU A 253 -3.31 -0.20 16.96
CA LEU A 253 -4.46 -1.04 16.65
C LEU A 253 -4.50 -2.37 17.43
N ASN A 254 -3.38 -2.82 17.99
CA ASN A 254 -3.22 -4.15 18.56
C ASN A 254 -3.52 -4.22 20.07
N PRO A 255 -4.48 -5.03 20.52
CA PRO A 255 -5.86 -5.18 20.04
C PRO A 255 -6.76 -4.13 20.72
N ARG A 256 -7.34 -3.22 19.93
CA ARG A 256 -8.26 -2.17 20.39
C ARG A 256 -9.68 -2.32 19.82
N PRO A 257 -10.67 -2.79 20.60
CA PRO A 257 -12.04 -3.00 20.11
C PRO A 257 -12.80 -1.69 19.86
N ASP A 258 -12.29 -0.56 20.33
CA ASP A 258 -12.88 0.76 20.13
C ASP A 258 -12.53 1.38 18.76
N CYS A 259 -11.65 0.76 17.99
CA CYS A 259 -11.24 1.21 16.66
C CYS A 259 -11.88 0.35 15.56
N GLN A 260 -12.47 1.00 14.56
CA GLN A 260 -12.84 0.36 13.30
C GLN A 260 -11.76 0.66 12.27
N VAL A 261 -11.38 -0.35 11.50
CA VAL A 261 -10.44 -0.20 10.38
C VAL A 261 -11.14 -0.67 9.13
N TRP A 262 -11.27 0.21 8.15
CA TRP A 262 -11.93 -0.07 6.88
C TRP A 262 -10.93 0.01 5.73
N TYR A 263 -11.20 -0.77 4.68
CA TYR A 263 -10.40 -0.78 3.46
C TYR A 263 -11.29 -0.68 2.22
N THR A 264 -10.83 0.11 1.25
CA THR A 264 -11.39 0.16 -0.10
C THR A 264 -10.25 0.41 -1.08
N ASP A 265 -10.54 0.17 -2.36
CA ASP A 265 -9.65 0.49 -3.45
C ASP A 265 -10.43 0.90 -4.70
N TYR A 266 -9.74 1.60 -5.59
CA TYR A 266 -10.23 1.96 -6.91
C TYR A 266 -9.09 1.98 -7.93
N MET A 267 -9.44 1.86 -9.20
CA MET A 267 -8.51 1.90 -10.32
C MET A 267 -8.47 3.29 -10.93
N VAL A 268 -7.27 3.86 -11.04
CA VAL A 268 -7.02 5.07 -11.83
C VAL A 268 -6.72 4.65 -13.26
N THR A 269 -7.56 5.05 -14.21
CA THR A 269 -7.46 4.61 -15.61
C THR A 269 -6.84 5.70 -16.49
N LYS A 270 -5.92 5.32 -17.38
CA LYS A 270 -5.44 6.23 -18.43
C LYS A 270 -6.51 6.35 -19.52
N PRO A 271 -6.66 7.51 -20.18
CA PRO A 271 -7.45 7.61 -21.39
C PRO A 271 -6.91 6.62 -22.42
N SER A 272 -7.79 5.80 -23.02
CA SER A 272 -7.43 5.00 -24.18
C SER A 272 -6.96 5.97 -25.27
N SER A 273 -5.70 5.83 -25.67
CA SER A 273 -5.12 6.58 -26.80
C SER A 273 -5.64 6.03 -28.12
#